data_AF-A0A0A9B438-F1
#
_entry.id   AF-A0A0A9B438-F1
#
_cell.length_a   1.000
_cell.length_b   1.000
_cell.length_c   1.000
_cell.angle_alpha   90.00
_cell.angle_beta   90.00
_cell.angle_gamma   90.00
#
_symmetry.space_group_name_H-M   'P 1'
#
loop_
_entity.id
_entity.type
_entity.pdbx_description
1 polymer ?
#
loop_
_entity_poly.entity_id
_entity_poly.type
_entity_poly.pdbx_seq_one_letter_code
_entity_poly.pdbx_strand_id
1 'polypeptide(L)' 'MVQALRVAVRCTCSIPGLRPTMADVVQMLAEAGPPKDNSKDSSGQLPKL' A
#
# COMPACT_ATOMS: atom_id res chain seq x y z
N MET A 1 2.89 3.08 6.92
CA MET A 1 2.39 1.84 7.57
C MET A 1 0.86 1.77 7.67
N VAL A 2 0.17 2.83 8.12
CA VAL A 2 -1.29 2.80 8.36
C VAL A 2 -2.13 2.49 7.10
N GLN A 3 -1.70 2.87 5.89
CA GLN A 3 -2.47 2.62 4.67
C GLN A 3 -2.59 1.13 4.32
N ALA A 4 -1.50 0.35 4.37
CA ALA A 4 -1.56 -1.09 4.11
C ALA A 4 -2.47 -1.84 5.11
N LEU A 5 -2.53 -1.38 6.36
CA LEU A 5 -3.46 -1.92 7.35
C LEU A 5 -4.92 -1.64 6.99
N ARG A 6 -5.24 -0.46 6.45
CA ARG A 6 -6.60 -0.15 5.95
C ARG A 6 -6.99 -1.07 4.80
N VAL A 7 -6.05 -1.36 3.89
CA VAL A 7 -6.25 -2.34 2.81
C VAL A 7 -6.55 -3.72 3.41
N ALA A 8 -5.72 -4.18 4.34
CA ALA A 8 -5.87 -5.48 4.98
C ALA A 8 -7.23 -5.67 5.68
N VAL A 9 -7.72 -4.64 6.40
CA VAL A 9 -9.04 -4.68 7.06
C VAL A 9 -10.18 -4.88 6.04
N ARG A 10 -10.08 -4.26 4.86
CA ARG A 10 -11.09 -4.44 3.78
C ARG A 10 -11.03 -5.85 3.21
N CYS A 11 -9.83 -6.40 3.03
CA CYS A 11 -9.62 -7.77 2.54
C CYS A 11 -10.13 -8.85 3.51
N THR A 12 -10.11 -8.59 4.83
CA THR A 12 -10.57 -9.54 5.86
C THR A 12 -12.02 -9.35 6.28
N CYS A 13 -12.81 -8.55 5.55
CA CYS A 13 -14.22 -8.34 5.85
C CYS A 13 -14.96 -9.68 6.02
N SER A 14 -15.78 -9.78 7.07
CA SER A 14 -16.55 -11.00 7.38
C SER A 14 -17.60 -11.33 6.31
N ILE A 15 -17.96 -10.35 5.47
CA ILE A 15 -18.90 -10.51 4.35
C ILE A 15 -18.08 -10.67 3.07
N PRO A 16 -18.02 -11.88 2.45
CA PRO A 16 -17.15 -12.13 1.30
C PRO A 16 -17.43 -11.24 0.09
N GLY A 17 -18.70 -10.92 -0.16
CA GLY A 17 -19.10 -10.07 -1.30
C GLY A 17 -18.73 -8.59 -1.17
N LEU A 18 -18.30 -8.13 0.01
CA LEU A 18 -17.80 -6.76 0.22
C LEU A 18 -16.27 -6.66 0.16
N ARG A 19 -15.58 -7.79 0.01
CA ARG A 19 -14.13 -7.79 -0.14
C ARG A 19 -13.78 -7.17 -1.50
N PRO A 20 -12.72 -6.36 -1.56
CA PRO A 20 -12.26 -5.78 -2.82
C PRO A 20 -11.78 -6.87 -3.77
N THR A 21 -11.86 -6.60 -5.07
CA THR A 21 -11.15 -7.43 -6.05
C THR A 21 -9.64 -7.21 -5.92
N MET A 22 -8.82 -8.13 -6.42
CA MET A 22 -7.38 -7.91 -6.45
C MET A 22 -6.98 -6.67 -7.25
N ALA A 23 -7.77 -6.26 -8.26
CA ALA A 23 -7.53 -5.03 -9.00
C ALA A 23 -7.69 -3.79 -8.11
N ASP A 24 -8.75 -3.74 -7.31
CA ASP A 24 -8.99 -2.65 -6.34
C ASP A 24 -7.89 -2.62 -5.27
N VAL A 25 -7.45 -3.79 -4.79
CA VAL A 25 -6.34 -3.91 -3.82
C VAL A 25 -5.05 -3.31 -4.38
N VAL A 26 -4.69 -3.66 -5.62
CA VAL A 26 -3.49 -3.13 -6.27
C VAL A 26 -3.57 -1.62 -6.43
N GLN A 27 -4.74 -1.08 -6.82
CA GLN A 27 -4.95 0.35 -6.93
C GLN A 27 -4.80 1.06 -5.58
N MET A 28 -5.44 0.55 -4.52
CA MET A 28 -5.35 1.10 -3.17
C MET A 28 -3.91 1.07 -2.62
N LEU A 29 -3.12 0.05 -2.95
CA LEU A 29 -1.71 -0.03 -2.56
C LEU A 29 -0.83 0.94 -3.36
N ALA A 30 -1.12 1.14 -4.65
CA ALA A 30 -0.42 2.13 -5.46
C ALA A 30 -0.67 3.56 -4.95
N GLU A 31 -1.92 3.88 -4.59
CA GLU A 31 -2.32 5.17 -3.99
C GLU A 31 -1.74 5.39 -2.59
N ALA A 32 -1.44 4.31 -1.85
CA ALA A 32 -0.78 4.42 -0.56
C ALA A 32 0.62 5.04 -0.67
N GLY A 33 1.24 4.95 -1.85
CA GLY A 33 2.59 5.43 -2.09
C GLY A 33 3.65 4.60 -1.35
N PRO A 34 4.94 4.80 -1.68
CA PRO A 34 6.02 4.14 -0.97
C PRO A 34 6.01 4.56 0.51
N PRO A 35 6.40 3.66 1.43
CA PRO A 35 6.62 4.05 2.81
C PRO A 35 7.59 5.23 2.82
N LYS A 36 7.23 6.31 3.52
CA LYS A 36 8.15 7.42 3.77
C LYS A 36 9.33 6.85 4.54
N ASP A 37 10.41 6.58 3.82
CA ASP A 37 11.68 6.23 4.42
C ASP A 37 12.12 7.44 5.24
N ASN A 38 12.05 7.30 6.56
CA ASN A 38 12.44 8.35 7.49
C ASN A 38 13.94 8.25 7.81
N SER A 39 14.73 7.63 6.93
CA SER A 39 16.17 7.59 7.03
C SER A 39 16.70 8.92 6.52
N LYS A 40 16.96 9.85 7.44
CA LYS A 40 18.00 10.86 7.19
C LYS A 40 19.32 10.09 7.10
N ASP A 41 19.66 9.67 5.90
CA ASP A 41 21.06 9.54 5.51
C ASP A 41 21.24 10.16 4.13
N SER A 42 22.06 11.20 4.12
CA SER A 42 22.45 11.94 2.93
C SER A 42 23.33 11.03 2.08
N SER A 43 22.85 10.51 0.95
CA SER A 43 23.63 10.20 -0.28
C SER A 43 22.72 9.54 -1.31
N GLY A 44 22.84 9.99 -2.57
CA GLY A 44 21.83 9.83 -3.60
C GLY A 44 21.55 8.42 -4.11
N GLN A 45 20.37 8.24 -4.71
CA GLN A 45 20.10 7.11 -5.58
C GLN A 45 19.18 7.47 -6.76
N LEU A 46 19.72 7.27 -7.96
CA LEU A 46 19.07 7.08 -9.27
C LEU A 46 19.52 5.66 -9.75
N PRO A 47 18.90 5.00 -10.74
CA PRO A 47 17.69 5.30 -11.51
C PRO A 47 16.61 4.21 -11.51
N LYS A 48 15.50 4.61 -12.13
CA LYS A 48 14.36 3.81 -12.58
C LYS A 48 14.80 2.71 -13.56
N LEU A 49 14.22 1.52 -13.44
CA LEU A 49 14.06 0.58 -14.56
C LEU A 49 12.77 0.92 -15.32
#